data_AF-A0A6A6GPM7-F1
#
_entry.id   AF-A0A6A6GPM7-F1
#
_cell.length_a   1.000
_cell.length_b   1.000
_cell.length_c   1.000
_cell.angle_alpha   90.00
_cell.angle_beta   90.00
_cell.angle_gamma   90.00
#
_symmetry.space_group_name_H-M   'P 1'
#
loop_
_entity.id
_entity.type
_entity.pdbx_description
1 polymer ?
#
loop_
_entity_poly.entity_id
_entity_poly.type
_entity_poly.pdbx_seq_one_letter_code
_entity_poly.pdbx_strand_id
1 'polypeptide(L)'
;MENPLFNFDTSKVPLDITISNNTLLLSYDPSRPIQVFFAGRRPLARRSDFDFSPPEDDFSFSPPLAPGTFSVREDALPAPVDLAPDARGTRYILIRSYAELSDEECNRIESLGVADLVEEDDNIYVGIYEQNDLDELRRLDFLAYVDVNQRFFKISAGLRYSARTRRVVADGTSSDSTSPAPEASHINVAIGFFRRPVWGPGQVYDQLIAAGIIPPETIRPTGDIIHAVVALRHLSRLTRCDSIQCVLDDSGMRFDNNQGFGRVNVNGSLFVIEAECVDPSAQKEGGFVDIPDPVKNIQEIGKGSEHSYTIDITAADGPFAPTKKLKATLTWLDPGNKKLVYRLGLAVILGGKRRHGNFGPKKQKSPYVYDEDNNVQQVIWDPAPSGTATIIVKCLRLPKGTRGCGYALAWSLE
;
A
#
# COMPACT_ATOMS: atom_id res chain seq x y z
N MET A 1 -40.43 17.94 -12.52
CA MET A 1 -39.88 17.85 -11.15
C MET A 1 -38.38 17.93 -11.30
N GLU A 2 -37.81 19.09 -11.08
CA GLU A 2 -36.36 19.33 -11.19
C GLU A 2 -35.77 19.34 -9.78
N ASN A 3 -34.65 18.62 -9.58
CA ASN A 3 -33.90 18.57 -8.34
C ASN A 3 -33.19 19.91 -8.09
N PRO A 4 -33.22 20.50 -6.87
CA PRO A 4 -32.42 21.67 -6.58
C PRO A 4 -30.97 21.27 -6.32
N LEU A 5 -30.03 21.88 -7.05
CA LEU A 5 -28.60 21.85 -6.76
C LEU A 5 -28.30 22.76 -5.55
N PHE A 6 -27.71 22.20 -4.50
CA PHE A 6 -27.16 22.97 -3.38
C PHE A 6 -25.75 23.46 -3.74
N ASN A 7 -25.54 24.77 -3.70
CA ASN A 7 -24.21 25.37 -3.81
C ASN A 7 -23.73 25.77 -2.42
N PHE A 8 -22.62 25.19 -1.96
CA PHE A 8 -21.98 25.55 -0.69
C PHE A 8 -20.99 26.69 -0.92
N ASP A 9 -21.23 27.82 -0.25
CA ASP A 9 -20.28 28.94 -0.19
C ASP A 9 -19.39 28.77 1.06
N THR A 10 -18.14 28.33 0.84
CA THR A 10 -17.18 28.05 1.91
C THR A 10 -16.60 29.30 2.57
N SER A 11 -16.91 30.51 2.08
CA SER A 11 -16.42 31.77 2.64
C SER A 11 -17.05 32.16 3.99
N LYS A 12 -17.97 31.35 4.53
CA LYS A 12 -18.78 31.71 5.72
C LYS A 12 -18.81 30.68 6.85
N VAL A 13 -18.03 29.60 6.76
CA VAL A 13 -17.83 28.69 7.91
C VAL A 13 -16.63 29.20 8.69
N PRO A 14 -16.73 29.47 10.01
CA PRO A 14 -15.59 29.85 10.83
C PRO A 14 -14.76 28.59 11.11
N LEU A 15 -14.03 28.15 10.09
CA LEU A 15 -13.08 27.05 10.19
C LEU A 15 -11.69 27.69 10.21
N ASP A 16 -11.03 27.62 11.36
CA ASP A 16 -9.63 28.04 11.43
C ASP A 16 -8.76 26.88 10.94
N ILE A 17 -8.08 27.13 9.83
CA ILE A 17 -7.15 26.18 9.20
C ILE A 17 -5.76 26.67 9.53
N THR A 18 -5.02 25.89 10.33
CA THR A 18 -3.61 26.17 10.61
C THR A 18 -2.78 24.97 10.20
N ILE A 19 -1.69 25.23 9.45
CA ILE A 19 -0.71 24.21 9.08
C ILE A 19 0.51 24.41 9.98
N SER A 20 0.87 23.38 10.75
CA SER A 20 2.08 23.37 11.56
C SER A 20 2.74 21.99 11.49
N ASN A 21 4.05 21.94 11.24
CA ASN A 21 4.85 20.71 11.19
C ASN A 21 4.22 19.60 10.32
N ASN A 22 3.85 19.92 9.07
CA ASN A 22 3.19 19.00 8.14
C ASN A 22 1.86 18.38 8.63
N THR A 23 1.25 18.95 9.67
CA THR A 23 -0.05 18.54 10.17
C THR A 23 -1.08 19.64 9.89
N LEU A 24 -2.19 19.27 9.23
CA LEU A 24 -3.34 20.13 9.01
C LEU A 24 -4.23 20.06 10.26
N LEU A 25 -4.31 21.16 11.01
CA LEU A 25 -5.21 21.29 12.15
C LEU A 25 -6.45 22.07 11.71
N LEU A 26 -7.59 21.39 11.73
CA LEU A 26 -8.91 21.98 11.50
C LEU A 26 -9.56 22.21 12.86
N SER A 27 -9.69 23.47 13.28
CA SER A 27 -10.38 23.82 14.51
C SER A 27 -11.78 24.36 14.19
N TYR A 28 -12.80 23.77 14.81
CA TYR A 28 -14.18 24.20 14.73
C TYR A 28 -14.64 24.70 16.10
N ASP A 29 -15.17 25.92 16.15
CA ASP A 29 -15.74 26.51 17.37
C ASP A 29 -17.25 26.23 17.43
N PRO A 30 -17.72 25.28 18.26
CA PRO A 30 -19.12 24.92 18.35
C PRO A 30 -19.98 26.01 19.02
N SER A 31 -19.39 27.06 19.60
CA SER A 31 -20.14 28.15 20.23
C SER A 31 -20.69 29.18 19.24
N ARG A 32 -20.32 29.09 17.95
CA ARG A 32 -20.82 29.99 16.91
C ARG A 32 -21.97 29.34 16.12
N PRO A 33 -23.18 29.95 16.09
CA PRO A 33 -24.31 29.38 15.38
C PRO A 33 -24.11 29.44 13.86
N ILE A 34 -24.35 28.33 13.17
CA ILE A 34 -24.35 28.23 11.71
C ILE A 34 -25.60 28.95 11.18
N GLN A 35 -25.41 30.03 10.41
CA GLN A 35 -26.51 30.71 9.72
C GLN A 35 -26.64 30.18 8.29
N VAL A 36 -27.74 29.46 8.02
CA VAL A 36 -28.11 29.01 6.68
C VAL A 36 -29.00 30.08 6.03
N PHE A 37 -28.58 30.62 4.89
CA PHE A 37 -29.36 31.61 4.15
C PHE A 37 -30.02 30.99 2.93
N PHE A 38 -31.31 31.29 2.71
CA PHE A 38 -32.00 31.03 1.45
C PHE A 38 -31.96 32.30 0.58
N ALA A 39 -31.40 32.19 -0.63
CA ALA A 39 -31.22 33.33 -1.51
C ALA A 39 -32.52 33.71 -2.25
N GLY A 40 -32.96 34.96 -2.10
CA GLY A 40 -34.05 35.55 -2.86
C GLY A 40 -33.91 37.08 -3.01
N ARG A 41 -33.48 37.51 -4.21
CA ARG A 41 -33.57 38.84 -4.86
C ARG A 41 -32.92 40.09 -4.20
N ARG A 42 -32.28 40.90 -5.06
CA ARG A 42 -31.53 42.15 -4.81
C ARG A 42 -32.38 43.30 -4.25
N PRO A 43 -31.77 44.40 -3.77
CA PRO A 43 -31.47 45.51 -4.69
C PRO A 43 -30.09 46.21 -4.54
N LEU A 44 -29.90 47.12 -5.50
CA LEU A 44 -28.77 47.92 -5.99
C LEU A 44 -28.12 48.95 -5.04
N ALA A 45 -26.94 49.40 -5.49
CA ALA A 45 -26.19 50.65 -5.22
C ALA A 45 -25.32 50.63 -3.93
N ARG A 46 -24.13 51.26 -3.85
CA ARG A 46 -23.62 52.47 -4.53
C ARG A 46 -22.08 52.57 -4.40
N ARG A 47 -21.48 53.32 -5.34
CA ARG A 47 -20.10 53.83 -5.47
C ARG A 47 -19.51 54.53 -4.24
N SER A 48 -18.18 54.46 -4.10
CA SER A 48 -17.20 55.59 -4.16
C SER A 48 -15.81 55.04 -3.78
N ASP A 49 -14.88 54.88 -4.72
CA ASP A 49 -13.83 55.85 -5.11
C ASP A 49 -12.90 56.25 -3.95
N PHE A 50 -11.62 55.86 -4.01
CA PHE A 50 -10.46 56.71 -3.70
C PHE A 50 -9.18 56.11 -4.31
N ASP A 51 -8.66 56.85 -5.28
CA ASP A 51 -7.32 56.80 -5.85
C ASP A 51 -6.37 57.65 -4.99
N PHE A 52 -5.09 57.31 -4.94
CA PHE A 52 -3.93 58.23 -4.88
C PHE A 52 -2.63 57.42 -4.76
N SER A 53 -1.86 57.39 -5.84
CA SER A 53 -0.39 57.21 -5.85
C SER A 53 0.29 58.59 -6.04
N PRO A 54 1.63 58.69 -6.03
CA PRO A 54 2.64 58.36 -5.01
C PRO A 54 3.43 59.65 -4.60
N PRO A 55 4.65 59.56 -4.03
CA PRO A 55 5.81 59.70 -4.92
C PRO A 55 7.01 58.80 -4.57
N GLU A 56 7.91 58.77 -5.55
CA GLU A 56 9.15 58.02 -5.67
C GLU A 56 10.20 58.39 -4.62
N ASP A 57 11.03 57.42 -4.24
CA ASP A 57 12.46 57.64 -4.06
C ASP A 57 13.25 56.35 -4.28
N ASP A 58 14.37 56.54 -4.97
CA ASP A 58 15.17 55.59 -5.72
C ASP A 58 16.34 55.11 -4.86
N PHE A 59 16.37 53.84 -4.43
CA PHE A 59 17.60 53.20 -3.93
C PHE A 59 17.58 51.69 -4.22
N SER A 60 18.46 51.31 -5.15
CA SER A 60 18.73 49.94 -5.57
C SER A 60 19.48 49.13 -4.50
N PHE A 61 18.92 47.99 -4.12
CA PHE A 61 19.68 46.81 -3.70
C PHE A 61 19.04 45.58 -4.34
N SER A 62 19.83 44.76 -5.03
CA SER A 62 19.38 43.49 -5.58
C SER A 62 18.75 42.62 -4.48
N PRO A 63 17.52 42.11 -4.65
CA PRO A 63 16.96 41.17 -3.70
C PRO A 63 17.73 39.83 -3.79
N PRO A 64 17.90 39.10 -2.68
CA PRO A 64 18.32 37.71 -2.75
C PRO A 64 17.26 36.92 -3.53
N LEU A 65 17.72 35.92 -4.28
CA LEU A 65 16.87 34.94 -4.98
C LEU A 65 15.67 34.55 -4.11
N ALA A 66 14.47 34.73 -4.67
CA ALA A 66 13.23 34.28 -4.05
C ALA A 66 13.36 32.81 -3.63
N PRO A 67 12.82 32.40 -2.46
CA PRO A 67 12.67 30.98 -2.19
C PRO A 67 11.81 30.42 -3.32
N GLY A 68 12.39 29.54 -4.11
CA GLY A 68 11.66 28.81 -5.13
C GLY A 68 10.48 28.15 -4.45
N THR A 69 9.27 28.59 -4.81
CA THR A 69 8.03 27.91 -4.46
C THR A 69 8.10 26.53 -5.09
N PHE A 70 8.59 25.55 -4.30
CA PHE A 70 8.25 24.17 -4.54
C PHE A 70 6.78 24.05 -4.18
N SER A 71 5.92 24.12 -5.21
CA SER A 71 4.60 23.53 -5.09
C SER A 71 4.81 22.03 -4.95
N VAL A 72 4.92 21.55 -3.71
CA VAL A 72 4.60 20.17 -3.41
C VAL A 72 3.15 20.03 -3.85
N ARG A 73 2.94 19.36 -4.99
CA ARG A 73 1.60 18.89 -5.33
C ARG A 73 1.20 18.05 -4.14
N GLU A 74 0.24 18.56 -3.39
CA GLU A 74 -0.63 17.79 -2.53
C GLU A 74 -1.05 16.59 -3.40
N ASP A 75 -0.40 15.45 -3.19
CA ASP A 75 -0.78 14.20 -3.83
C ASP A 75 -2.15 13.89 -3.27
N ALA A 76 -3.16 14.45 -3.93
CA ALA A 76 -4.56 14.25 -3.63
C ALA A 76 -4.74 12.75 -3.42
N LEU A 77 -5.33 12.39 -2.28
CA LEU A 77 -5.92 11.07 -2.11
C LEU A 77 -6.57 10.69 -3.44
N PRO A 78 -6.31 9.50 -4.01
CA PRO A 78 -6.87 9.14 -5.29
C PRO A 78 -8.36 9.43 -5.23
N ALA A 79 -8.84 10.26 -6.17
CA ALA A 79 -10.25 10.61 -6.24
C ALA A 79 -11.08 9.32 -6.11
N PRO A 80 -12.25 9.37 -5.45
CA PRO A 80 -13.13 8.20 -5.34
C PRO A 80 -13.21 7.51 -6.70
N VAL A 81 -12.95 6.21 -6.74
CA VAL A 81 -13.04 5.46 -7.99
C VAL A 81 -14.50 5.49 -8.40
N ASP A 82 -14.82 6.18 -9.49
CA ASP A 82 -16.16 6.16 -10.06
C ASP A 82 -16.49 4.71 -10.46
N LEU A 83 -17.59 4.18 -9.91
CA LEU A 83 -18.10 2.86 -10.27
C LEU A 83 -18.43 2.83 -11.76
N ALA A 84 -18.16 1.71 -12.43
CA ALA A 84 -18.58 1.59 -13.82
C ALA A 84 -20.13 1.56 -13.90
N PRO A 85 -20.73 2.23 -14.89
CA PRO A 85 -22.19 2.23 -15.02
C PRO A 85 -22.73 0.83 -15.32
N ASP A 86 -21.99 0.02 -16.09
CA ASP A 86 -22.37 -1.32 -16.52
C ASP A 86 -21.12 -2.18 -16.78
N ALA A 87 -21.32 -3.46 -17.10
CA ALA A 87 -20.26 -4.42 -17.42
C ALA A 87 -19.95 -4.57 -18.92
N ARG A 88 -20.47 -3.73 -19.83
CA ARG A 88 -20.30 -3.93 -21.29
C ARG A 88 -18.84 -3.91 -21.76
N GLY A 89 -17.95 -3.32 -20.97
CA GLY A 89 -16.54 -3.14 -21.30
C GLY A 89 -15.64 -4.33 -21.00
N THR A 90 -16.12 -5.35 -20.28
CA THR A 90 -15.32 -6.51 -19.85
C THR A 90 -16.21 -7.67 -19.44
N ARG A 91 -15.73 -8.90 -19.60
CA ARG A 91 -16.42 -10.09 -19.09
C ARG A 91 -16.09 -10.41 -17.64
N TYR A 92 -15.21 -9.64 -16.99
CA TYR A 92 -14.74 -9.93 -15.64
C TYR A 92 -15.21 -8.85 -14.67
N ILE A 93 -15.82 -9.30 -13.57
CA ILE A 93 -16.25 -8.43 -12.48
C ILE A 93 -15.45 -8.75 -11.21
N LEU A 94 -15.36 -7.73 -10.36
CA LEU A 94 -14.77 -7.79 -9.03
C LEU A 94 -15.90 -7.64 -8.00
N ILE A 95 -15.98 -8.60 -7.09
CA ILE A 95 -16.97 -8.64 -6.01
C ILE A 95 -16.20 -8.59 -4.69
N ARG A 96 -16.66 -7.77 -3.73
CA ARG A 96 -16.21 -7.83 -2.35
C ARG A 96 -17.41 -8.06 -1.45
N SER A 97 -17.35 -9.06 -0.57
CA SER A 97 -18.36 -9.28 0.46
C SER A 97 -17.92 -8.70 1.80
N TYR A 98 -18.87 -8.56 2.74
CA TYR A 98 -18.57 -8.13 4.11
C TYR A 98 -17.93 -9.25 4.95
N ALA A 99 -18.16 -10.50 4.58
CA ALA A 99 -17.67 -11.71 5.24
C ALA A 99 -17.48 -12.84 4.22
N GLU A 100 -16.91 -13.97 4.63
CA GLU A 100 -16.76 -15.16 3.79
C GLU A 100 -18.12 -15.62 3.28
N LEU A 101 -18.24 -15.84 1.97
CA LEU A 101 -19.50 -16.20 1.33
C LEU A 101 -19.88 -17.64 1.69
N SER A 102 -21.11 -17.82 2.17
CA SER A 102 -21.75 -19.13 2.31
C SER A 102 -22.06 -19.77 0.96
N ASP A 103 -22.35 -21.07 0.96
CA ASP A 103 -22.78 -21.80 -0.24
C ASP A 103 -24.08 -21.19 -0.81
N GLU A 104 -25.03 -20.79 0.03
CA GLU A 104 -26.27 -20.14 -0.41
C GLU A 104 -26.03 -18.78 -1.07
N GLU A 105 -25.10 -17.98 -0.54
CA GLU A 105 -24.73 -16.68 -1.12
C GLU A 105 -24.00 -16.85 -2.45
N CYS A 106 -23.08 -17.81 -2.54
CA CYS A 106 -22.42 -18.19 -3.79
C CYS A 106 -23.46 -18.61 -4.84
N ASN A 107 -24.38 -19.52 -4.49
CA ASN A 107 -25.46 -19.96 -5.39
C ASN A 107 -26.34 -18.80 -5.85
N ARG A 108 -26.59 -17.80 -4.98
CA ARG A 108 -27.37 -16.61 -5.34
C ARG A 108 -26.63 -15.73 -6.33
N ILE A 109 -25.34 -15.49 -6.14
CA ILE A 109 -24.49 -14.77 -7.11
C ILE A 109 -24.47 -15.50 -8.46
N GLU A 110 -24.32 -16.83 -8.44
CA GLU A 110 -24.31 -17.65 -9.65
C GLU A 110 -25.67 -17.64 -10.38
N SER A 111 -26.78 -17.65 -9.63
CA SER A 111 -28.13 -17.56 -10.21
C SER A 111 -28.39 -16.24 -10.95
N LEU A 112 -27.65 -15.19 -10.62
CA LEU A 112 -27.67 -13.91 -11.32
C LEU A 112 -26.75 -13.91 -12.56
N GLY A 113 -26.12 -15.02 -12.90
CA GLY A 113 -25.35 -15.20 -14.13
C GLY A 113 -23.85 -14.95 -14.00
N VAL A 114 -23.31 -14.90 -12.78
CA VAL A 114 -21.87 -14.91 -12.55
C VAL A 114 -21.37 -16.35 -12.60
N ALA A 115 -20.32 -16.62 -13.37
CA ALA A 115 -19.70 -17.93 -13.50
C ALA A 115 -18.24 -17.90 -13.03
N ASP A 116 -17.71 -19.07 -12.63
CA ASP A 116 -16.32 -19.24 -12.21
C ASP A 116 -15.89 -18.22 -11.14
N LEU A 117 -16.72 -18.04 -10.11
CA LEU A 117 -16.39 -17.18 -8.99
C LEU A 117 -15.20 -17.76 -8.23
N VAL A 118 -14.11 -17.02 -8.16
CA VAL A 118 -12.86 -17.42 -7.49
C VAL A 118 -12.47 -16.35 -6.49
N GLU A 119 -12.20 -16.76 -5.26
CA GLU A 119 -11.61 -15.88 -4.24
C GLU A 119 -10.15 -15.58 -4.58
N GLU A 120 -9.80 -14.30 -4.61
CA GLU A 120 -8.44 -13.81 -4.86
C GLU A 120 -7.74 -13.35 -3.58
N ASP A 121 -8.45 -12.67 -2.67
CA ASP A 121 -7.88 -12.10 -1.43
C ASP A 121 -9.00 -11.69 -0.45
N ASP A 122 -8.91 -12.02 0.85
CA ASP A 122 -9.84 -11.64 1.94
C ASP A 122 -11.23 -11.10 1.51
N ASN A 123 -12.14 -12.00 1.13
CA ASN A 123 -13.52 -11.70 0.70
C ASN A 123 -13.63 -10.91 -0.62
N ILE A 124 -12.57 -10.85 -1.42
CA ILE A 124 -12.54 -10.33 -2.78
C ILE A 124 -12.56 -11.50 -3.75
N TYR A 125 -13.56 -11.49 -4.62
CA TYR A 125 -13.81 -12.51 -5.60
C TYR A 125 -13.76 -11.91 -7.00
N VAL A 126 -13.28 -12.72 -7.95
CA VAL A 126 -13.35 -12.42 -9.38
C VAL A 126 -14.25 -13.46 -10.03
N GLY A 127 -15.17 -12.99 -10.87
CA GLY A 127 -16.09 -13.85 -11.61
C GLY A 127 -16.23 -13.41 -13.06
N ILE A 128 -16.72 -14.33 -13.89
CA ILE A 128 -17.10 -14.08 -15.28
C ILE A 128 -18.57 -13.67 -15.31
N TYR A 129 -18.87 -12.54 -15.93
CA TYR A 129 -20.22 -12.00 -16.03
C TYR A 129 -20.50 -11.56 -17.46
N GLU A 130 -21.42 -12.27 -18.13
CA GLU A 130 -21.79 -11.99 -19.53
C GLU A 130 -22.90 -10.95 -19.66
N GLN A 131 -23.58 -10.63 -18.56
CA GLN A 131 -24.62 -9.63 -18.57
C GLN A 131 -24.03 -8.23 -18.42
N ASN A 132 -24.82 -7.22 -18.75
CA ASN A 132 -24.37 -5.83 -18.70
C ASN A 132 -24.76 -5.15 -17.39
N ASP A 133 -25.90 -5.51 -16.82
CA ASP A 133 -26.46 -4.82 -15.66
C ASP A 133 -25.83 -5.32 -14.36
N LEU A 134 -25.20 -4.43 -13.60
CA LEU A 134 -24.59 -4.75 -12.31
C LEU A 134 -25.53 -4.44 -11.13
N ASP A 135 -26.67 -3.79 -11.37
CA ASP A 135 -27.53 -3.30 -10.30
C ASP A 135 -28.16 -4.42 -9.47
N GLU A 136 -28.49 -5.56 -10.09
CA GLU A 136 -29.02 -6.72 -9.36
C GLU A 136 -27.99 -7.29 -8.37
N LEU A 137 -26.73 -7.39 -8.78
CA LEU A 137 -25.63 -7.82 -7.91
C LEU A 137 -25.36 -6.77 -6.82
N ARG A 138 -25.35 -5.48 -7.15
CA ARG A 138 -25.12 -4.38 -6.20
C ARG A 138 -26.20 -4.24 -5.13
N ARG A 139 -27.40 -4.79 -5.35
CA ARG A 139 -28.50 -4.81 -4.37
C ARG A 139 -28.41 -5.96 -3.38
N LEU A 140 -27.47 -6.89 -3.55
CA LEU A 140 -27.24 -7.95 -2.57
C LEU A 140 -26.64 -7.35 -1.30
N ASP A 141 -27.30 -7.60 -0.17
CA ASP A 141 -27.02 -7.01 1.14
C ASP A 141 -25.73 -7.52 1.80
N PHE A 142 -25.29 -8.73 1.42
CA PHE A 142 -24.02 -9.31 1.88
C PHE A 142 -22.80 -8.85 1.05
N LEU A 143 -23.02 -8.09 -0.04
CA LEU A 143 -21.95 -7.55 -0.87
C LEU A 143 -21.63 -6.11 -0.50
N ALA A 144 -20.35 -5.86 -0.21
CA ALA A 144 -19.82 -4.53 0.06
C ALA A 144 -19.55 -3.75 -1.23
N TYR A 145 -19.18 -4.45 -2.31
CA TYR A 145 -18.76 -3.85 -3.56
C TYR A 145 -18.97 -4.79 -4.74
N VAL A 146 -19.49 -4.27 -5.85
CA VAL A 146 -19.55 -4.98 -7.14
C VAL A 146 -19.25 -3.97 -8.26
N ASP A 147 -18.21 -4.26 -9.03
CA ASP A 147 -17.84 -3.45 -10.18
C ASP A 147 -17.09 -4.26 -11.24
N VAL A 148 -16.86 -3.67 -12.41
CA VAL A 148 -16.01 -4.28 -13.43
C VAL A 148 -14.57 -4.42 -12.96
N ASN A 149 -13.84 -5.42 -13.44
CA ASN A 149 -12.41 -5.53 -13.18
C ASN A 149 -11.65 -4.42 -13.95
N GLN A 150 -11.52 -3.27 -13.29
CA GLN A 150 -11.03 -2.06 -13.91
C GLN A 150 -9.58 -2.21 -14.38
N ARG A 151 -9.29 -1.58 -15.53
CA ARG A 151 -7.98 -1.66 -16.20
C ARG A 151 -6.80 -1.27 -15.31
N PHE A 152 -7.00 -0.37 -14.36
CA PHE A 152 -5.91 0.04 -13.50
C PHE A 152 -5.51 -1.07 -12.52
N PHE A 153 -6.42 -1.92 -12.04
CA PHE A 153 -6.10 -3.04 -11.16
C PHE A 153 -5.14 -4.04 -11.80
N LYS A 154 -5.16 -4.16 -13.12
CA LYS A 154 -4.31 -5.08 -13.87
C LYS A 154 -2.80 -4.80 -13.73
N ILE A 155 -2.36 -3.57 -13.40
CA ILE A 155 -0.92 -3.28 -13.20
C ILE A 155 -0.62 -3.24 -11.70
N SER A 156 0.32 -4.07 -11.25
CA SER A 156 0.71 -4.12 -9.84
C SER A 156 1.30 -2.79 -9.34
N ALA A 157 1.11 -2.50 -8.05
CA ALA A 157 1.62 -1.28 -7.42
C ALA A 157 3.15 -1.18 -7.56
N GLY A 158 3.88 -2.28 -7.36
CA GLY A 158 5.34 -2.34 -7.55
C GLY A 158 5.76 -1.94 -8.95
N LEU A 159 5.08 -2.45 -9.99
CA LEU A 159 5.37 -2.10 -11.37
C LEU A 159 5.05 -0.62 -11.68
N ARG A 160 3.96 -0.08 -11.12
CA ARG A 160 3.65 1.37 -11.24
C ARG A 160 4.72 2.23 -10.60
N TYR A 161 5.22 1.83 -9.43
CA TYR A 161 6.30 2.52 -8.74
C TYR A 161 7.60 2.48 -9.55
N SER A 162 8.03 1.28 -9.99
CA SER A 162 9.18 1.09 -10.88
C SER A 162 9.10 1.97 -12.14
N ALA A 163 7.92 2.04 -12.77
CA ALA A 163 7.68 2.85 -13.94
C ALA A 163 7.77 4.37 -13.67
N ARG A 164 7.26 4.84 -12.52
CA ARG A 164 7.35 6.26 -12.11
C ARG A 164 8.80 6.66 -11.83
N THR A 165 9.52 5.87 -11.04
CA THR A 165 10.92 6.17 -10.68
C THR A 165 11.82 6.25 -11.89
N ARG A 166 11.67 5.35 -12.87
CA ARG A 166 12.45 5.39 -14.12
C ARG A 166 12.16 6.62 -14.98
N ARG A 167 10.93 7.14 -14.96
CA ARG A 167 10.60 8.40 -15.67
C ARG A 167 11.28 9.61 -15.05
N VAL A 168 11.26 9.70 -13.71
CA VAL A 168 11.89 10.82 -13.00
C VAL A 168 13.41 10.86 -13.24
N VAL A 169 14.07 9.70 -13.28
CA VAL A 169 15.51 9.63 -13.58
C VAL A 169 15.81 10.05 -15.01
N ALA A 170 14.96 9.68 -15.99
CA ALA A 170 15.15 10.06 -17.39
C ALA A 170 15.01 11.58 -17.59
N ASP A 171 14.02 12.21 -16.95
CA ASP A 171 13.75 13.65 -17.09
C ASP A 171 14.78 14.53 -16.33
N GLY A 172 15.43 14.00 -15.29
CA GLY A 172 16.44 14.72 -14.49
C GLY A 172 17.83 14.83 -15.14
N THR A 173 18.05 14.18 -16.28
CA THR A 173 19.32 14.15 -17.03
C THR A 173 19.17 14.72 -18.43
N SER A 174 18.98 16.04 -18.57
CA SER A 174 19.37 16.72 -19.82
C SER A 174 19.66 18.21 -19.63
N SER A 175 20.93 18.58 -19.74
CA SER A 175 21.34 19.87 -20.29
C SER A 175 22.70 19.76 -20.98
N ASP A 176 22.91 18.77 -21.86
CA ASP A 176 23.70 19.01 -23.07
C ASP A 176 23.70 17.82 -24.03
N SER A 177 23.76 18.15 -25.32
CA SER A 177 24.09 17.31 -26.47
C SER A 177 22.99 16.48 -27.17
N THR A 178 22.99 16.68 -28.48
CA THR A 178 22.25 16.10 -29.60
C THR A 178 22.38 14.58 -29.70
N SER A 179 21.77 13.82 -28.78
CA SER A 179 21.66 12.36 -28.90
C SER A 179 20.33 11.93 -29.55
N PRO A 180 20.33 10.85 -30.37
CA PRO A 180 19.13 10.33 -31.00
C PRO A 180 18.08 9.95 -29.95
N ALA A 181 16.81 10.03 -30.33
CA ALA A 181 15.63 9.89 -29.47
C ALA A 181 15.81 8.87 -28.34
N PRO A 182 15.47 9.22 -27.08
CA PRO A 182 15.71 8.35 -25.93
C PRO A 182 15.10 6.98 -26.20
N GLU A 183 15.95 5.95 -26.25
CA GLU A 183 15.51 4.56 -26.33
C GLU A 183 14.45 4.36 -25.24
N ALA A 184 13.27 3.91 -25.66
CA ALA A 184 12.14 3.76 -24.77
C ALA A 184 12.58 2.94 -23.56
N SER A 185 12.42 3.45 -22.34
CA SER A 185 12.78 2.65 -21.17
C SER A 185 11.93 1.38 -21.19
N HIS A 186 12.59 0.22 -21.22
CA HIS A 186 11.95 -1.09 -21.22
C HIS A 186 11.92 -1.68 -19.81
N ILE A 187 10.96 -2.54 -19.53
CA ILE A 187 10.82 -3.27 -18.27
C ILE A 187 10.43 -4.72 -18.52
N ASN A 188 11.00 -5.64 -17.75
CA ASN A 188 10.59 -7.03 -17.79
C ASN A 188 9.27 -7.16 -17.01
N VAL A 189 8.29 -7.81 -17.61
CA VAL A 189 6.98 -8.04 -16.99
C VAL A 189 6.54 -9.48 -17.15
N ALA A 190 5.80 -9.96 -16.15
CA ALA A 190 5.04 -11.20 -16.22
C ALA A 190 3.56 -10.82 -16.42
N ILE A 191 2.97 -11.30 -17.50
CA ILE A 191 1.59 -11.04 -17.88
C ILE A 191 0.79 -12.30 -17.57
N GLY A 192 -0.03 -12.26 -16.52
CA GLY A 192 -0.90 -13.36 -16.09
C GLY A 192 -2.29 -13.28 -16.71
N PHE A 193 -2.88 -14.44 -17.00
CA PHE A 193 -4.22 -14.56 -17.57
C PHE A 193 -5.24 -15.06 -16.55
N PHE A 194 -6.51 -14.71 -16.74
CA PHE A 194 -7.60 -15.36 -16.02
C PHE A 194 -7.63 -16.86 -16.31
N ARG A 195 -8.16 -17.67 -15.37
CA ARG A 195 -8.31 -19.13 -15.54
C ARG A 195 -9.08 -19.53 -16.80
N ARG A 196 -10.08 -18.73 -17.19
CA ARG A 196 -10.82 -18.88 -18.46
C ARG A 196 -10.74 -17.58 -19.23
N PRO A 197 -9.66 -17.35 -19.97
CA PRO A 197 -9.48 -16.11 -20.72
C PRO A 197 -10.34 -16.11 -21.99
N VAL A 198 -10.84 -14.93 -22.40
CA VAL A 198 -11.62 -14.78 -23.65
C VAL A 198 -10.83 -15.28 -24.86
N TRP A 199 -9.53 -14.96 -24.87
CA TRP A 199 -8.53 -15.45 -25.80
C TRP A 199 -7.43 -16.16 -25.04
N GLY A 200 -7.06 -17.36 -25.50
CA GLY A 200 -6.00 -18.14 -24.87
C GLY A 200 -4.64 -17.43 -24.91
N PRO A 201 -3.67 -17.81 -24.04
CA PRO A 201 -2.37 -17.16 -23.95
C PRO A 201 -1.64 -17.02 -25.29
N GLY A 202 -1.71 -18.05 -26.15
CA GLY A 202 -1.11 -18.01 -27.50
C GLY A 202 -1.74 -16.98 -28.43
N GLN A 203 -3.06 -16.80 -28.40
CA GLN A 203 -3.76 -15.81 -29.21
C GLN A 203 -3.47 -14.38 -28.72
N VAL A 204 -3.45 -14.18 -27.40
CA VAL A 204 -3.08 -12.88 -26.83
C VAL A 204 -1.62 -12.56 -27.16
N TYR A 205 -0.72 -13.54 -27.04
CA TYR A 205 0.67 -13.40 -27.48
C TYR A 205 0.76 -12.91 -28.93
N ASP A 206 0.08 -13.59 -29.87
CA ASP A 206 0.12 -13.25 -31.29
C ASP A 206 -0.40 -11.81 -31.55
N GLN A 207 -1.45 -11.39 -30.82
CA GLN A 207 -1.95 -10.00 -30.89
C GLN A 207 -0.99 -8.97 -30.31
N LEU A 208 -0.35 -9.26 -29.17
CA LEU A 208 0.60 -8.35 -28.55
C LEU A 208 1.84 -8.12 -29.44
N ILE A 209 2.29 -9.16 -30.16
CA ILE A 209 3.32 -9.07 -31.19
C ILE A 209 2.83 -8.21 -32.36
N ALA A 210 1.67 -8.52 -32.93
CA ALA A 210 1.12 -7.78 -34.06
C ALA A 210 0.90 -6.28 -33.74
N ALA A 211 0.59 -5.97 -32.48
CA ALA A 211 0.40 -4.61 -31.99
C ALA A 211 1.71 -3.86 -31.64
N GLY A 212 2.86 -4.53 -31.77
CA GLY A 212 4.19 -4.02 -31.39
C GLY A 212 4.30 -3.68 -29.89
N ILE A 213 3.55 -4.38 -29.04
CA ILE A 213 3.55 -4.16 -27.58
C ILE A 213 4.68 -4.95 -26.93
N ILE A 214 4.87 -6.20 -27.37
CA ILE A 214 5.98 -7.06 -26.94
C ILE A 214 6.84 -7.44 -28.17
N PRO A 215 8.15 -7.70 -28.00
CA PRO A 215 9.05 -8.04 -29.11
C PRO A 215 8.78 -9.42 -29.72
N PRO A 216 8.99 -9.64 -31.04
CA PRO A 216 8.81 -10.93 -31.72
C PRO A 216 9.70 -12.07 -31.19
N GLU A 217 10.83 -11.72 -30.57
CA GLU A 217 11.73 -12.66 -29.90
C GLU A 217 11.24 -13.13 -28.52
N THR A 218 10.12 -12.59 -28.02
CA THR A 218 9.50 -13.05 -26.78
C THR A 218 9.18 -14.54 -26.89
N ILE A 219 9.48 -15.31 -25.84
CA ILE A 219 9.20 -16.74 -25.87
C ILE A 219 7.68 -16.93 -25.83
N ARG A 220 7.15 -17.70 -26.79
CA ARG A 220 5.72 -18.03 -26.84
C ARG A 220 5.32 -18.74 -25.55
N PRO A 221 4.22 -18.35 -24.89
CA PRO A 221 3.82 -18.95 -23.63
C PRO A 221 3.43 -20.42 -23.81
N THR A 222 3.83 -21.25 -22.86
CA THR A 222 3.39 -22.65 -22.74
C THR A 222 2.34 -22.85 -21.63
N GLY A 223 2.01 -21.78 -20.90
CA GLY A 223 1.01 -21.77 -19.82
C GLY A 223 0.36 -20.40 -19.66
N ASP A 224 -0.14 -20.10 -18.47
CA ASP A 224 -0.97 -18.91 -18.19
C ASP A 224 -0.18 -17.64 -17.87
N ILE A 225 1.10 -17.60 -18.24
CA ILE A 225 1.96 -16.43 -18.04
C ILE A 225 2.82 -16.19 -19.29
N ILE A 226 2.85 -14.94 -19.76
CA ILE A 226 3.87 -14.46 -20.72
C ILE A 226 4.92 -13.66 -19.97
N HIS A 227 6.18 -14.05 -20.12
CA HIS A 227 7.33 -13.26 -19.70
C HIS A 227 7.82 -12.43 -20.88
N ALA A 228 7.79 -11.10 -20.77
CA ALA A 228 8.12 -10.21 -21.87
C ALA A 228 8.87 -8.95 -21.43
N VAL A 229 9.62 -8.37 -22.36
CA VAL A 229 10.20 -7.03 -22.21
C VAL A 229 9.25 -6.02 -22.84
N VAL A 230 8.77 -5.03 -22.09
CA VAL A 230 7.75 -4.08 -22.56
C VAL A 230 8.25 -2.66 -22.39
N ALA A 231 8.11 -1.83 -23.42
CA ALA A 231 8.39 -0.41 -23.31
C ALA A 231 7.41 0.24 -22.30
N LEU A 232 7.88 1.12 -21.41
CA LEU A 232 7.04 1.75 -20.37
C LEU A 232 5.79 2.45 -20.93
N ARG A 233 5.88 3.00 -22.15
CA ARG A 233 4.75 3.62 -22.87
C ARG A 233 3.64 2.63 -23.28
N HIS A 234 3.92 1.34 -23.31
CA HIS A 234 3.00 0.29 -23.73
C HIS A 234 2.35 -0.44 -22.54
N LEU A 235 2.76 -0.19 -21.30
CA LEU A 235 2.14 -0.82 -20.12
C LEU A 235 0.63 -0.60 -20.04
N SER A 236 0.14 0.61 -20.31
CA SER A 236 -1.30 0.90 -20.33
C SER A 236 -2.05 0.28 -21.51
N ARG A 237 -1.34 -0.20 -22.54
CA ARG A 237 -1.96 -0.93 -23.67
C ARG A 237 -2.24 -2.39 -23.28
N LEU A 238 -1.40 -2.99 -22.43
CA LEU A 238 -1.62 -4.35 -21.92
C LEU A 238 -2.97 -4.45 -21.19
N THR A 239 -3.32 -3.44 -20.40
CA THR A 239 -4.56 -3.45 -19.61
C THR A 239 -5.86 -3.37 -20.43
N ARG A 240 -5.76 -3.11 -21.74
CA ARG A 240 -6.90 -3.11 -22.66
C ARG A 240 -7.28 -4.52 -23.13
N CYS A 241 -6.39 -5.49 -22.97
CA CYS A 241 -6.69 -6.87 -23.29
C CYS A 241 -7.53 -7.46 -22.15
N ASP A 242 -8.72 -7.96 -22.48
CA ASP A 242 -9.64 -8.44 -21.46
C ASP A 242 -9.16 -9.74 -20.82
N SER A 243 -8.53 -10.63 -21.60
CA SER A 243 -7.92 -11.88 -21.11
C SER A 243 -6.83 -11.71 -20.05
N ILE A 244 -6.18 -10.55 -19.98
CA ILE A 244 -5.09 -10.31 -19.03
C ILE A 244 -5.69 -10.01 -17.66
N GLN A 245 -5.32 -10.80 -16.65
CA GLN A 245 -5.69 -10.60 -15.26
C GLN A 245 -4.75 -9.61 -14.58
N CYS A 246 -3.44 -9.83 -14.73
CA CYS A 246 -2.44 -9.04 -14.05
C CYS A 246 -1.16 -8.85 -14.89
N VAL A 247 -0.44 -7.77 -14.60
CA VAL A 247 0.86 -7.42 -15.14
C VAL A 247 1.75 -7.11 -13.95
N LEU A 248 2.72 -7.99 -13.73
CA LEU A 248 3.64 -7.96 -12.60
C LEU A 248 5.04 -7.54 -13.08
N ASP A 249 5.83 -6.96 -12.19
CA ASP A 249 7.24 -6.70 -12.45
C ASP A 249 7.99 -8.04 -12.47
N ASP A 250 8.68 -8.33 -13.56
CA ASP A 250 9.48 -9.54 -13.76
C ASP A 250 10.95 -9.18 -13.95
N SER A 251 11.41 -8.06 -13.39
CA SER A 251 12.82 -7.64 -13.43
C SER A 251 13.78 -8.58 -12.66
N GLY A 252 13.38 -9.82 -12.37
CA GLY A 252 14.22 -10.84 -11.77
C GLY A 252 14.21 -10.90 -10.24
N MET A 253 13.40 -10.08 -9.56
CA MET A 253 13.11 -10.28 -8.13
C MET A 253 11.96 -11.27 -7.99
N ARG A 254 12.26 -12.56 -8.20
CA ARG A 254 11.32 -13.63 -7.80
C ARG A 254 11.36 -13.75 -6.30
N PHE A 255 10.42 -13.10 -5.64
CA PHE A 255 10.12 -13.37 -4.24
C PHE A 255 9.46 -14.75 -4.19
N ASP A 256 10.11 -15.70 -3.54
CA ASP A 256 9.53 -17.02 -3.34
C ASP A 256 8.61 -16.94 -2.13
N ASN A 257 7.30 -16.77 -2.38
CA ASN A 257 6.30 -16.78 -1.32
C ASN A 257 6.21 -18.15 -0.61
N ASN A 258 6.84 -19.21 -1.15
CA ASN A 258 7.02 -20.48 -0.44
C ASN A 258 8.20 -20.45 0.54
N GLN A 259 8.97 -19.35 0.60
CA GLN A 259 10.01 -19.12 1.60
C GLN A 259 9.48 -18.27 2.74
N GLY A 260 9.06 -19.02 3.75
CA GLY A 260 8.59 -18.59 5.05
C GLY A 260 8.45 -19.84 5.90
N PHE A 261 9.58 -20.44 6.31
CA PHE A 261 9.57 -21.65 7.15
C PHE A 261 9.04 -21.41 8.59
N GLY A 262 8.47 -20.23 8.86
CA GLY A 262 7.73 -19.93 10.08
C GLY A 262 6.23 -19.93 9.81
N ARG A 263 5.48 -20.84 10.45
CA ARG A 263 4.03 -20.71 10.58
C ARG A 263 3.75 -19.41 11.36
N VAL A 264 3.45 -18.33 10.66
CA VAL A 264 2.98 -17.11 11.31
C VAL A 264 1.61 -17.42 11.88
N ASN A 265 1.46 -17.37 13.20
CA ASN A 265 0.14 -17.30 13.81
C ASN A 265 -0.41 -15.90 13.51
N VAL A 266 -1.08 -15.79 12.35
CA VAL A 266 -1.67 -14.56 11.82
C VAL A 266 -2.66 -14.00 12.83
N ASN A 267 -3.53 -14.85 13.40
CA ASN A 267 -4.51 -14.44 14.41
C ASN A 267 -3.86 -13.75 15.62
N GLY A 268 -2.81 -14.36 16.19
CA GLY A 268 -2.04 -13.74 17.29
C GLY A 268 -1.11 -12.60 16.85
N SER A 269 -1.09 -12.20 15.59
CA SER A 269 -0.29 -11.06 15.08
C SER A 269 -1.20 -9.90 14.62
N LEU A 270 -2.43 -10.21 14.20
CA LEU A 270 -3.48 -9.25 13.85
C LEU A 270 -4.19 -8.63 15.06
N PHE A 271 -4.12 -9.25 16.25
CA PHE A 271 -4.69 -8.69 17.49
C PHE A 271 -4.28 -7.23 17.75
N VAL A 272 -3.07 -6.85 17.33
CA VAL A 272 -2.53 -5.48 17.45
C VAL A 272 -3.21 -4.49 16.50
N ILE A 273 -3.65 -4.96 15.32
CA ILE A 273 -4.30 -4.14 14.29
C ILE A 273 -5.80 -3.97 14.60
N GLU A 274 -6.47 -5.02 15.07
CA GLU A 274 -7.89 -4.94 15.46
C GLU A 274 -8.10 -4.05 16.70
N ALA A 275 -7.15 -4.07 17.65
CA ALA A 275 -7.17 -3.18 18.81
C ALA A 275 -7.10 -1.69 18.43
N GLU A 276 -6.63 -1.35 17.22
CA GLU A 276 -6.64 0.02 16.72
C GLU A 276 -8.03 0.53 16.33
N CYS A 277 -8.97 -0.37 16.05
CA CYS A 277 -10.26 -0.03 15.46
C CYS A 277 -11.43 0.04 16.46
N VAL A 278 -11.29 -0.49 17.68
CA VAL A 278 -12.47 -0.80 18.52
C VAL A 278 -12.59 0.05 19.79
N ASP A 279 -11.49 0.50 20.43
CA ASP A 279 -11.60 1.37 21.61
C ASP A 279 -10.27 2.13 21.91
N PRO A 280 -10.24 3.48 21.90
CA PRO A 280 -9.08 4.26 22.29
C PRO A 280 -8.65 4.08 23.76
N SER A 281 -9.54 3.54 24.61
CA SER A 281 -9.29 3.31 26.04
C SER A 281 -8.72 1.93 26.35
N ALA A 282 -8.75 1.00 25.40
CA ALA A 282 -8.00 -0.24 25.51
C ALA A 282 -6.50 0.12 25.42
N GLN A 283 -5.76 -0.05 26.52
CA GLN A 283 -4.32 0.15 26.52
C GLN A 283 -3.71 -0.70 25.40
N LYS A 284 -3.13 -0.02 24.39
CA LYS A 284 -2.40 -0.66 23.30
C LYS A 284 -1.19 -1.38 23.90
N GLU A 285 -1.38 -2.65 24.23
CA GLU A 285 -0.34 -3.50 24.77
C GLU A 285 0.48 -4.15 23.64
N GLY A 286 0.70 -3.45 22.53
CA GLY A 286 1.38 -3.96 21.34
C GLY A 286 1.83 -2.86 20.39
N GLY A 287 2.48 -3.23 19.31
CA GLY A 287 2.92 -2.28 18.29
C GLY A 287 3.50 -2.94 17.04
N PHE A 288 3.75 -2.10 16.06
CA PHE A 288 4.21 -2.51 14.74
C PHE A 288 5.15 -1.47 14.14
N VAL A 289 6.10 -1.95 13.35
CA VAL A 289 7.03 -1.14 12.56
C VAL A 289 7.22 -1.80 11.20
N ASP A 290 7.07 -1.01 10.14
CA ASP A 290 7.39 -1.40 8.75
C ASP A 290 8.55 -0.52 8.26
N ILE A 291 9.61 -1.15 7.78
CA ILE A 291 10.84 -0.50 7.34
C ILE A 291 11.05 -0.77 5.85
N PRO A 292 11.33 0.26 5.03
CA PRO A 292 11.55 1.65 5.42
C PRO A 292 10.25 2.38 5.81
N ASP A 293 10.33 3.25 6.82
CA ASP A 293 9.22 4.12 7.24
C ASP A 293 9.57 5.57 6.81
N PRO A 294 9.03 6.06 5.68
CA PRO A 294 9.32 7.41 5.21
C PRO A 294 8.74 8.50 6.13
N VAL A 295 7.67 8.20 6.88
CA VAL A 295 7.03 9.15 7.80
C VAL A 295 7.90 9.35 9.03
N LYS A 296 8.49 8.27 9.56
CA LYS A 296 9.40 8.31 10.71
C LYS A 296 10.87 8.48 10.32
N ASN A 297 11.15 8.64 9.02
CA ASN A 297 12.50 8.73 8.45
C ASN A 297 13.42 7.57 8.87
N ILE A 298 12.86 6.35 8.96
CA ILE A 298 13.64 5.14 9.28
C ILE A 298 13.99 4.46 7.96
N GLN A 299 15.28 4.37 7.67
CA GLN A 299 15.79 3.74 6.46
C GLN A 299 15.90 2.22 6.61
N GLU A 300 16.08 1.55 5.48
CA GLU A 300 16.42 0.12 5.42
C GLU A 300 17.63 -0.22 6.31
N ILE A 301 17.62 -1.41 6.91
CA ILE A 301 18.73 -1.82 7.77
C ILE A 301 19.94 -2.23 6.93
N GLY A 302 21.06 -1.52 7.13
CA GLY A 302 22.32 -1.79 6.45
C GLY A 302 23.10 -2.95 7.08
N LYS A 303 24.05 -3.52 6.33
CA LYS A 303 24.89 -4.63 6.81
C LYS A 303 25.61 -4.28 8.11
N GLY A 304 25.46 -5.13 9.13
CA GLY A 304 26.08 -4.94 10.45
C GLY A 304 25.38 -3.93 11.35
N SER A 305 24.33 -3.26 10.87
CA SER A 305 23.54 -2.32 11.65
C SER A 305 22.50 -3.03 12.50
N GLU A 306 22.00 -2.33 13.53
CA GLU A 306 20.95 -2.79 14.43
C GLU A 306 19.91 -1.68 14.63
N HIS A 307 18.63 -2.05 14.61
CA HIS A 307 17.54 -1.21 15.07
C HIS A 307 17.00 -1.76 16.39
N SER A 308 16.63 -0.87 17.31
CA SER A 308 16.15 -1.24 18.65
C SER A 308 14.84 -0.53 18.98
N TYR A 309 13.95 -1.25 19.64
CA TYR A 309 12.62 -0.78 20.04
C TYR A 309 12.38 -1.13 21.51
N THR A 310 11.99 -0.14 22.31
CA THR A 310 11.74 -0.31 23.75
C THR A 310 10.25 -0.38 24.03
N ILE A 311 9.87 -1.31 24.90
CA ILE A 311 8.47 -1.53 25.32
C ILE A 311 8.47 -1.63 26.84
N ASP A 312 7.59 -0.87 27.49
CA ASP A 312 7.41 -0.96 28.93
C ASP A 312 6.33 -1.99 29.27
N ILE A 313 6.74 -3.03 30.02
CA ILE A 313 5.85 -4.07 30.52
C ILE A 313 5.46 -3.69 31.95
N THR A 314 4.25 -3.18 32.11
CA THR A 314 3.70 -2.86 33.43
C THR A 314 3.37 -4.13 34.20
N ALA A 315 3.67 -4.13 35.50
CA ALA A 315 3.12 -5.15 36.38
C ALA A 315 1.60 -5.00 36.40
N ALA A 316 0.88 -6.11 36.34
CA ALA A 316 -0.56 -6.09 36.52
C ALA A 316 -0.87 -5.86 38.03
N ASP A 317 -1.92 -5.11 38.32
CA ASP A 317 -2.22 -4.69 39.68
C ASP A 317 -2.68 -5.86 40.57
N GLY A 318 -1.91 -6.13 41.62
CA GLY A 318 -2.25 -7.07 42.69
C GLY A 318 -1.48 -8.40 42.67
N PRO A 319 -1.48 -9.12 43.81
CA PRO A 319 -0.66 -10.33 44.01
C PRO A 319 -1.09 -11.55 43.18
N PHE A 320 -2.23 -11.49 42.51
CA PHE A 320 -2.79 -12.56 41.68
C PHE A 320 -2.95 -12.16 40.22
N ALA A 321 -2.44 -10.99 39.84
CA ALA A 321 -2.61 -10.50 38.50
C ALA A 321 -1.84 -11.40 37.51
N PRO A 322 -2.44 -11.76 36.36
CA PRO A 322 -1.81 -12.64 35.42
C PRO A 322 -0.49 -12.03 34.92
N THR A 323 0.55 -12.85 34.85
CA THR A 323 1.81 -12.43 34.24
C THR A 323 1.60 -12.30 32.74
N LYS A 324 1.95 -11.14 32.18
CA LYS A 324 1.87 -10.88 30.75
C LYS A 324 2.80 -11.81 29.96
N LYS A 325 2.46 -12.05 28.71
CA LYS A 325 3.29 -12.79 27.75
C LYS A 325 3.68 -11.84 26.62
N LEU A 326 4.98 -11.61 26.46
CA LEU A 326 5.50 -10.83 25.34
C LEU A 326 5.75 -11.74 24.13
N LYS A 327 5.17 -11.39 22.99
CA LYS A 327 5.45 -11.99 21.69
C LYS A 327 5.98 -10.93 20.74
N ALA A 328 7.10 -11.21 20.08
CA ALA A 328 7.67 -10.37 19.02
C ALA A 328 7.90 -11.21 17.77
N THR A 329 7.49 -10.71 16.60
CA THR A 329 7.63 -11.37 15.31
C THR A 329 8.28 -10.43 14.31
N LEU A 330 9.39 -10.87 13.71
CA LEU A 330 10.11 -10.21 12.63
C LEU A 330 9.87 -10.96 11.32
N THR A 331 9.61 -10.25 10.24
CA THR A 331 9.62 -10.80 8.88
C THR A 331 10.31 -9.84 7.90
N TRP A 332 10.92 -10.40 6.87
CA TRP A 332 11.45 -9.62 5.75
C TRP A 332 11.31 -10.38 4.45
N LEU A 333 11.32 -9.60 3.37
CA LEU A 333 11.25 -10.11 2.02
C LEU A 333 12.65 -10.54 1.58
N ASP A 334 12.86 -11.85 1.39
CA ASP A 334 14.13 -12.40 0.92
C ASP A 334 14.06 -12.70 -0.58
N PRO A 335 15.07 -12.31 -1.39
CA PRO A 335 15.11 -12.65 -2.82
C PRO A 335 15.57 -14.11 -3.08
N GLY A 336 15.84 -14.90 -2.04
CA GLY A 336 16.32 -16.27 -2.14
C GLY A 336 15.26 -17.27 -2.63
N ASN A 337 15.72 -18.30 -3.34
CA ASN A 337 14.88 -19.37 -3.91
C ASN A 337 15.14 -20.76 -3.32
N LYS A 338 16.25 -20.96 -2.58
CA LYS A 338 16.62 -22.22 -1.90
C LYS A 338 17.29 -22.03 -0.53
N LYS A 339 17.81 -20.84 -0.27
CA LYS A 339 18.51 -20.44 0.96
C LYS A 339 18.34 -18.93 1.12
N LEU A 340 18.27 -18.48 2.37
CA LEU A 340 18.23 -17.06 2.68
C LEU A 340 19.46 -16.33 2.13
N VAL A 341 19.20 -15.28 1.37
CA VAL A 341 20.22 -14.37 0.85
C VAL A 341 20.50 -13.29 1.89
N TYR A 342 19.45 -12.61 2.33
CA TYR A 342 19.42 -11.65 3.41
C TYR A 342 19.26 -12.37 4.74
N ARG A 343 20.11 -12.01 5.70
CA ARG A 343 20.06 -12.57 7.04
C ARG A 343 19.85 -11.46 8.03
N LEU A 344 18.63 -11.38 8.55
CA LEU A 344 18.33 -10.58 9.72
C LEU A 344 18.26 -11.49 10.95
N GLY A 345 18.37 -10.89 12.12
CA GLY A 345 18.29 -11.58 13.40
C GLY A 345 17.39 -10.82 14.35
N LEU A 346 16.45 -11.53 14.98
CA LEU A 346 15.60 -11.01 16.04
C LEU A 346 16.19 -11.36 17.40
N ALA A 347 16.21 -10.41 18.33
CA ALA A 347 16.43 -10.66 19.74
C ALA A 347 15.54 -9.79 20.63
N VAL A 348 15.26 -10.26 21.83
CA VAL A 348 14.57 -9.50 22.88
C VAL A 348 15.42 -9.53 24.14
N ILE A 349 15.67 -8.38 24.76
CA ILE A 349 16.30 -8.26 26.07
C ILE A 349 15.24 -7.86 27.08
N LEU A 350 15.08 -8.62 28.16
CA LEU A 350 14.13 -8.34 29.24
C LEU A 350 14.63 -8.96 30.55
N GLY A 351 14.58 -8.18 31.64
CA GLY A 351 15.03 -8.62 32.97
C GLY A 351 16.49 -9.09 32.98
N GLY A 352 17.37 -8.43 32.23
CA GLY A 352 18.79 -8.80 32.10
C GLY A 352 19.07 -10.08 31.29
N LYS A 353 18.03 -10.74 30.77
CA LYS A 353 18.15 -11.91 29.89
C LYS A 353 17.93 -11.47 28.45
N ARG A 354 18.56 -12.19 27.52
CA ARG A 354 18.35 -12.01 26.07
C ARG A 354 17.72 -13.30 25.54
N ARG A 355 16.75 -13.24 24.62
CA ARG A 355 16.25 -14.39 23.83
C ARG A 355 16.38 -14.05 22.34
N HIS A 356 16.55 -15.05 21.49
CA HIS A 356 16.70 -14.86 20.03
C HIS A 356 15.54 -15.53 19.28
N GLY A 357 15.25 -15.00 18.10
CA GLY A 357 14.21 -15.49 17.20
C GLY A 357 14.31 -16.98 16.94
N ASN A 358 13.21 -17.70 17.10
CA ASN A 358 13.08 -19.15 16.90
C ASN A 358 13.97 -20.03 17.80
N PHE A 359 14.67 -19.45 18.77
CA PHE A 359 15.34 -20.21 19.82
C PHE A 359 14.41 -20.39 21.01
N GLY A 360 14.12 -21.66 21.34
CA GLY A 360 13.48 -21.98 22.61
C GLY A 360 14.36 -21.55 23.80
N PRO A 361 13.77 -21.36 25.01
CA PRO A 361 14.47 -20.83 26.18
C PRO A 361 15.68 -21.67 26.62
N LYS A 362 15.73 -22.95 26.24
CA LYS A 362 16.82 -23.90 26.59
C LYS A 362 17.91 -24.01 25.50
N LYS A 363 17.74 -23.39 24.33
CA LYS A 363 18.62 -23.60 23.15
C LYS A 363 19.61 -22.47 22.89
N GLN A 364 19.63 -21.43 23.72
CA GLN A 364 20.49 -20.28 23.50
C GLN A 364 21.94 -20.57 23.93
N LYS A 365 22.79 -20.88 22.94
CA LYS A 365 24.20 -21.22 23.17
C LYS A 365 25.11 -20.00 23.25
N SER A 366 24.68 -18.83 22.76
CA SER A 366 25.46 -17.59 22.72
C SER A 366 24.56 -16.38 22.42
N PRO A 367 24.88 -15.17 22.93
CA PRO A 367 24.14 -13.93 22.61
C PRO A 367 24.35 -13.43 21.18
N TYR A 368 25.18 -14.12 20.38
CA TYR A 368 25.50 -13.75 19.00
C TYR A 368 24.98 -14.74 17.96
N VAL A 369 24.26 -15.77 18.40
CA VAL A 369 23.71 -16.79 17.50
C VAL A 369 22.26 -16.45 17.19
N TYR A 370 21.98 -16.27 15.91
CA TYR A 370 20.65 -16.00 15.37
C TYR A 370 20.21 -17.13 14.45
N ASP A 371 18.92 -17.15 14.14
CA ASP A 371 18.36 -18.02 13.13
C ASP A 371 18.78 -17.46 11.76
N GLU A 372 19.43 -18.29 10.96
CA GLU A 372 19.92 -17.92 9.63
C GLU A 372 19.22 -18.68 8.51
N ASP A 373 18.17 -19.44 8.86
CA ASP A 373 17.43 -20.33 7.98
C ASP A 373 16.01 -19.81 7.71
N ASN A 374 15.46 -18.97 8.59
CA ASN A 374 14.10 -18.40 8.46
C ASN A 374 14.08 -16.87 8.26
N ASN A 375 13.33 -16.39 7.26
CA ASN A 375 12.97 -14.98 7.06
C ASN A 375 11.77 -14.53 7.89
N VAL A 376 11.26 -15.42 8.75
CA VAL A 376 10.29 -15.14 9.79
C VAL A 376 10.88 -15.64 11.10
N GLN A 377 11.03 -14.74 12.07
CA GLN A 377 11.58 -15.05 13.38
C GLN A 377 10.63 -14.60 14.48
N GLN A 378 10.49 -15.43 15.51
CA GLN A 378 9.62 -15.13 16.64
C GLN A 378 10.34 -15.31 17.97
N VAL A 379 10.14 -14.36 18.89
CA VAL A 379 10.48 -14.53 20.31
C VAL A 379 9.18 -14.56 21.10
N ILE A 380 8.99 -15.64 21.87
CA ILE A 380 7.92 -15.74 22.87
C ILE A 380 8.57 -15.70 24.25
N TRP A 381 8.10 -14.78 25.08
CA TRP A 381 8.52 -14.60 26.45
C TRP A 381 7.33 -14.79 27.39
N ASP A 382 7.30 -15.98 27.99
CA ASP A 382 6.20 -16.43 28.83
C ASP A 382 6.76 -17.13 30.09
N PRO A 383 6.50 -16.63 31.30
CA PRO A 383 5.93 -15.30 31.60
C PRO A 383 6.95 -14.17 31.34
N ALA A 384 6.48 -13.00 30.90
CA ALA A 384 7.28 -11.78 30.76
C ALA A 384 7.30 -11.01 32.10
N PRO A 385 8.48 -10.82 32.72
CA PRO A 385 8.56 -10.00 33.92
C PRO A 385 8.28 -8.53 33.59
N SER A 386 7.75 -7.79 34.57
CA SER A 386 7.61 -6.34 34.47
C SER A 386 8.95 -5.64 34.28
N GLY A 387 8.94 -4.53 33.57
CA GLY A 387 10.13 -3.73 33.25
C GLY A 387 10.21 -3.41 31.76
N THR A 388 11.31 -2.79 31.34
CA THR A 388 11.51 -2.42 29.94
C THR A 388 12.09 -3.59 29.15
N ALA A 389 11.36 -4.04 28.14
CA ALA A 389 11.87 -4.94 27.11
C ALA A 389 12.52 -4.14 25.98
N THR A 390 13.59 -4.67 25.40
CA THR A 390 14.23 -4.12 24.19
C THR A 390 14.22 -5.17 23.09
N ILE A 391 13.45 -4.91 22.02
CA ILE A 391 13.47 -5.72 20.80
C ILE A 391 14.56 -5.19 19.88
N ILE A 392 15.41 -6.08 19.38
CA ILE A 392 16.54 -5.77 18.51
C ILE A 392 16.38 -6.52 17.20
N VAL A 393 16.46 -5.78 16.09
CA VAL A 393 16.59 -6.33 14.73
C VAL A 393 18.01 -6.06 14.26
N LYS A 394 18.77 -7.11 13.97
CA LYS A 394 20.17 -7.03 13.52
C LYS A 394 20.31 -7.49 12.09
N CYS A 395 21.01 -6.73 11.25
CA CYS A 395 21.38 -7.19 9.93
C CYS A 395 22.71 -7.96 9.96
N LEU A 396 22.63 -9.29 9.85
CA LEU A 396 23.78 -10.20 9.91
C LEU A 396 24.52 -10.25 8.56
N ARG A 397 23.76 -10.31 7.45
CA ARG A 397 24.34 -10.43 6.12
C ARG A 397 23.44 -9.84 5.05
N LEU A 398 24.06 -9.05 4.16
CA LEU A 398 23.52 -8.66 2.86
C LEU A 398 24.55 -8.99 1.77
N PRO A 399 24.11 -9.28 0.53
CA PRO A 399 24.98 -9.37 -0.63
C PRO A 399 25.78 -8.10 -0.87
N LYS A 400 26.91 -8.23 -1.57
CA LYS A 400 27.72 -7.09 -1.98
C LYS A 400 26.91 -6.19 -2.91
N GLY A 401 26.89 -4.89 -2.62
CA GLY A 401 26.18 -3.89 -3.43
C GLY A 401 24.72 -3.64 -3.02
N THR A 402 24.17 -4.44 -2.11
CA THR A 402 22.85 -4.19 -1.51
C THR A 402 22.94 -3.04 -0.52
N ARG A 403 22.07 -2.02 -0.64
CA ARG A 403 22.08 -0.83 0.20
C ARG A 403 21.52 -1.11 1.60
N GLY A 404 20.41 -1.84 1.68
CA GLY A 404 19.77 -2.25 2.92
C GLY A 404 18.75 -3.36 2.68
N CYS A 405 18.04 -3.72 3.75
CA CYS A 405 16.90 -4.61 3.73
C CYS A 405 15.72 -3.96 4.45
N GLY A 406 14.55 -3.96 3.83
CA GLY A 406 13.29 -3.64 4.51
C GLY A 406 12.83 -4.81 5.38
N TYR A 407 12.08 -4.53 6.44
CA TYR A 407 11.50 -5.57 7.30
C TYR A 407 10.26 -5.04 8.02
N ALA A 408 9.41 -5.97 8.44
CA ALA A 408 8.28 -5.70 9.30
C ALA A 408 8.49 -6.37 10.67
N LEU A 409 8.20 -5.64 11.74
CA LEU A 409 8.30 -6.09 13.12
C LEU A 409 6.97 -5.81 13.83
N ALA A 410 6.37 -6.83 14.43
CA ALA A 410 5.18 -6.71 15.27
C ALA A 410 5.44 -7.25 16.68
N TRP A 411 4.79 -6.70 17.69
CA TRP A 411 4.79 -7.25 19.04
C TRP A 411 3.46 -7.07 19.77
N SER A 412 3.19 -7.98 20.71
CA SER A 412 2.04 -7.96 21.62
C SER A 412 2.46 -8.35 23.03
N LEU A 413 1.76 -7.81 24.03
CA LEU A 413 1.69 -8.29 25.39
C LEU A 413 0.29 -8.88 25.57
N GLU A 414 0.24 -10.18 25.80
CA GLU A 414 -0.97 -10.98 26.00
C GLU A 414 -1.19 -11.33 27.47
#